data_AF-A0A6A7Y9X7-F1
#
_entry.id   AF-A0A6A7Y9X7-F1
#
_cell.length_a   1.000
_cell.length_b   1.000
_cell.length_c   1.000
_cell.angle_alpha   90.00
_cell.angle_beta   90.00
_cell.angle_gamma   90.00
#
_symmetry.space_group_name_H-M   'P 1'
#
loop_
_entity.id
_entity.type
_entity.pdbx_description
1 polymer ?
#
loop_
_entity_poly.entity_id
_entity_poly.type
_entity_poly.pdbx_seq_one_letter_code
_entity_poly.pdbx_strand_id
1 'polypeptide(L)' 'MKKIIGLAALTILVGCSANQPKQPELNDTQACMTYRSMMTAPMAPDAMQRLREACEQSRERPAEIL' A
#
# COMPACT_ATOMS: atom_id res chain seq x y z
N MET A 1 44.27 -30.11 7.59
CA MET A 1 44.67 -29.08 6.60
C MET A 1 43.43 -28.35 6.13
N LYS A 2 43.52 -27.02 6.11
CA LYS A 2 42.46 -26.02 6.25
C LYS A 2 41.47 -26.05 5.06
N LYS A 3 40.25 -26.55 5.30
CA LYS A 3 39.04 -26.11 4.58
C LYS A 3 38.62 -24.80 5.28
N ILE A 4 38.04 -23.75 4.70
CA ILE A 4 37.00 -23.63 3.70
C ILE A 4 37.12 -22.20 3.12
N ILE A 5 37.29 -22.12 1.79
CA ILE A 5 36.63 -21.24 0.82
C ILE A 5 36.22 -19.83 1.30
N GLY A 6 36.94 -18.86 0.73
CA GLY A 6 36.51 -17.53 0.29
C GLY A 6 35.22 -16.93 0.85
N LEU A 7 35.41 -15.93 1.70
CA LEU A 7 34.43 -14.93 2.10
C LEU A 7 33.97 -14.15 0.86
N ALA A 8 32.91 -14.60 0.19
CA ALA A 8 32.34 -13.91 -0.97
C ALA A 8 30.88 -13.56 -0.73
N ALA A 9 30.60 -12.27 -0.86
CA ALA A 9 29.31 -11.66 -1.18
C ALA A 9 28.24 -11.63 -0.07
N LEU A 10 28.43 -10.71 0.88
CA LEU A 10 27.30 -10.02 1.53
C LEU A 10 26.63 -9.09 0.51
N THR A 11 25.83 -9.63 -0.40
CA THR A 11 24.88 -8.84 -1.18
C THR A 11 23.66 -8.56 -0.32
N ILE A 12 23.71 -7.50 0.47
CA ILE A 12 22.53 -6.97 1.14
C ILE A 12 21.70 -6.26 0.06
N LEU A 13 20.84 -7.02 -0.63
CA LEU A 13 19.76 -6.44 -1.42
C LEU A 13 18.76 -5.83 -0.44
N VAL A 14 18.98 -4.58 -0.02
CA VAL A 14 17.92 -3.75 0.54
C VAL A 14 17.02 -3.35 -0.63
N GLY A 15 16.11 -4.26 -1.00
CA GLY A 15 15.00 -3.93 -1.89
C GLY A 15 14.15 -2.86 -1.21
N CYS A 16 13.98 -1.72 -1.87
CA CYS A 16 12.98 -0.74 -1.48
C CYS A 16 11.60 -1.44 -1.58
N SER A 17 11.04 -1.86 -0.45
CA SER A 17 9.68 -2.41 -0.39
C SER A 17 8.69 -1.26 -0.53
N ALA A 18 8.60 -0.71 -1.74
CA ALA A 18 7.62 0.31 -2.12
C ALA A 18 6.36 -0.34 -2.74
N ASN A 19 5.94 -1.49 -2.21
CA ASN A 19 4.57 -1.96 -2.35
C ASN A 19 4.34 -3.13 -1.39
N GLN A 20 4.35 -2.87 -0.08
CA GLN A 20 3.63 -3.80 0.79
C GLN A 20 2.16 -3.66 0.38
N PRO A 21 1.48 -4.70 -0.13
CA PRO A 21 0.04 -4.68 -0.15
C PRO A 21 -0.33 -4.59 1.32
N LYS A 22 -0.69 -3.38 1.77
CA LYS A 22 -1.17 -3.15 3.14
C LYS A 22 -2.18 -4.25 3.36
N GLN A 23 -1.87 -5.19 4.25
CA GLN A 23 -2.88 -6.07 4.83
C GLN A 23 -4.03 -5.11 5.19
N PRO A 24 -5.30 -5.42 4.85
CA PRO A 24 -6.39 -4.52 5.15
C PRO A 24 -6.25 -4.15 6.61
N GLU A 25 -5.80 -2.92 6.88
CA GLU A 25 -5.64 -2.47 8.25
C GLU A 25 -7.05 -2.57 8.78
N LEU A 26 -7.21 -3.18 9.95
CA LEU A 26 -8.49 -3.31 10.63
C LEU A 26 -9.18 -1.95 10.88
N ASN A 27 -8.51 -0.84 10.52
CA ASN A 27 -8.95 0.56 10.59
C ASN A 27 -9.06 1.27 9.22
N ASP A 28 -9.03 0.56 8.08
CA ASP A 28 -9.27 1.21 6.79
C ASP A 28 -10.74 1.66 6.70
N THR A 29 -10.96 2.93 6.34
CA THR A 29 -12.33 3.47 6.20
C THR A 29 -13.01 2.85 4.98
N GLN A 30 -14.35 2.82 4.97
CA GLN A 30 -15.11 2.30 3.83
C GLN A 30 -14.77 3.04 2.51
N ALA A 31 -14.49 4.34 2.58
CA ALA A 31 -14.04 5.12 1.42
C ALA A 31 -12.67 4.65 0.90
N CYS A 32 -11.72 4.35 1.79
CA CYS A 32 -10.42 3.80 1.41
C CYS A 32 -10.52 2.39 0.83
N MET A 33 -11.38 1.54 1.39
CA MET A 33 -11.65 0.21 0.83
C MET A 33 -12.22 0.30 -0.58
N THR A 34 -13.13 1.25 -0.82
CA THR A 34 -13.75 1.48 -2.13
C THR A 34 -12.74 2.02 -3.14
N TYR A 35 -11.93 3.01 -2.76
CA TYR A 35 -10.85 3.52 -3.62
C TYR A 35 -9.89 2.39 -4.05
N ARG A 36 -9.53 1.50 -3.11
CA ARG A 36 -8.62 0.39 -3.37
C ARG A 36 -9.23 -0.70 -4.25
N SER A 37 -10.50 -1.06 -4.02
CA SER A 37 -11.19 -2.07 -4.84
C SER A 37 -11.40 -1.59 -6.28
N MET A 38 -11.50 -0.28 -6.47
CA MET A 38 -11.76 0.36 -7.76
C MET A 38 -10.49 0.72 -8.55
N MET A 39 -9.29 0.52 -7.99
CA MET A 39 -8.03 0.92 -8.62
C MET A 39 -7.70 0.16 -9.92
N THR A 40 -8.34 -0.99 -10.14
CA THR A 40 -8.21 -1.80 -11.36
C THR A 40 -9.42 -1.69 -12.29
N ALA A 41 -10.43 -0.91 -11.91
CA ALA A 41 -11.63 -0.73 -12.73
C ALA A 41 -11.39 0.32 -13.84
N PRO A 42 -12.02 0.18 -15.01
CA PRO A 42 -11.95 1.17 -16.07
C PRO A 42 -12.81 2.38 -15.71
N MET A 43 -12.22 3.30 -14.92
CA MET A 43 -12.85 4.53 -14.48
C MET A 43 -12.18 5.73 -15.14
N ALA A 44 -12.92 6.83 -15.23
CA ALA A 44 -12.32 8.10 -15.58
C ALA A 44 -11.34 8.56 -14.48
N PRO A 45 -10.22 9.22 -14.84
CA PRO A 45 -9.17 9.59 -13.88
C PRO A 45 -9.66 10.60 -12.82
N ASP A 46 -10.63 11.45 -13.16
CA ASP A 46 -11.26 12.37 -12.21
C ASP A 46 -12.08 11.62 -11.14
N ALA A 47 -12.78 10.55 -11.54
CA ALA A 47 -13.52 9.69 -10.62
C ALA A 47 -12.57 8.98 -9.63
N MET A 48 -11.43 8.50 -10.12
CA MET A 48 -10.38 7.92 -9.27
C MET A 48 -9.78 8.93 -8.29
N GLN A 49 -9.58 10.18 -8.73
CA GLN A 49 -9.09 11.24 -7.86
C GLN A 49 -10.09 11.56 -6.74
N ARG A 50 -11.39 11.63 -7.05
CA ARG A 50 -12.44 11.84 -6.03
C ARG A 50 -12.49 10.71 -5.01
N LEU A 51 -12.34 9.47 -5.45
CA LEU A 51 -12.28 8.31 -4.53
C LEU A 51 -11.05 8.39 -3.60
N ARG A 52 -9.91 8.88 -4.12
CA ARG A 52 -8.72 9.13 -3.32
C ARG A 52 -8.96 10.23 -2.28
N GLU A 53 -9.48 11.37 -2.70
CA GLU A 53 -9.78 12.50 -1.82
C GLU A 53 -10.77 12.09 -0.72
N ALA A 54 -11.80 11.32 -1.06
CA ALA A 54 -12.75 10.78 -0.09
C ALA A 54 -12.06 9.87 0.93
N CYS A 55 -11.15 8.99 0.50
CA CYS A 55 -10.35 8.17 1.41
C CYS A 55 -9.48 9.03 2.34
N GLU A 56 -8.79 10.05 1.82
CA GLU A 56 -7.95 10.95 2.61
C GLU A 56 -8.78 11.71 3.66
N GLN A 57 -9.91 12.29 3.27
CA GLN A 57 -10.83 12.98 4.17
C GLN A 57 -11.41 12.06 5.26
N SER A 58 -11.76 10.82 4.90
CA SER A 58 -12.30 9.82 5.83
C SER A 58 -11.30 9.46 6.94
N ARG A 59 -10.00 9.49 6.63
CA ARG A 59 -8.93 9.24 7.61
C ARG A 59 -8.75 10.40 8.58
N GLU A 60 -9.03 11.62 8.13
CA GLU A 60 -8.99 12.82 8.98
C GLU A 60 -10.25 12.99 9.83
N ARG A 61 -11.41 12.53 9.33
CA ARG A 61 -12.71 12.59 10.03
C ARG A 61 -13.46 11.24 9.99
N PRO A 62 -13.00 10.23 10.75
CA PRO A 62 -13.62 8.89 10.74
C PRO A 62 -15.05 8.84 11.33
N ALA A 63 -15.49 9.88 12.03
CA ALA A 63 -16.79 9.93 12.72
C ALA A 63 -17.97 10.41 11.85
N GLU A 64 -17.74 10.88 10.62
CA GLU A 64 -18.79 11.46 9.75
C GLU A 64 -19.35 10.45 8.72
N ILE A 65 -18.87 9.20 8.76
CA ILE A 65 -19.17 8.15 7.75
C ILE A 65 -19.70 6.87 8.42
N LEU A 66 -20.23 6.98 9.65
CA LEU A 66 -20.99 5.92 10.32
C LEU A 66 -22.49 6.22 10.25
#